data_AF-A0A2V7U8I4-F1
#
_entry.id   AF-A0A2V7U8I4-F1
#
_cell.length_a   1.000
_cell.length_b   1.000
_cell.length_c   1.000
_cell.angle_alpha   90.00
_cell.angle_beta   90.00
_cell.angle_gamma   90.00
#
_symmetry.space_group_name_H-M   'P 1'
#
loop_
_entity.id
_entity.type
_entity.pdbx_description
1 polymer ?
#
loop_
_entity_poly.entity_id
_entity_poly.type
_entity_poly.pdbx_seq_one_letter_code
_entity_poly.pdbx_strand_id
1 'polypeptide(L)'
;MPRARPHSVHPAHRARRVARPGRAGRGPRRERLGPRRGGAPRRGVYDNRRIVSRATVERFTRPAGVPDSARAYGWDTPHPASSAGDMLSPRAFGHTGFTGTSMWIDPERNLFVILLTNRVHPTRDNDAIRQVRRHVADAVVSGLVQP
;
A
#
# COMPACT_ATOMS: atom_id res chain seq x y z
N MET A 1 37.87 -28.90 -9.25
CA MET A 1 36.98 -29.57 -10.24
C MET A 1 36.55 -30.92 -9.68
N PRO A 2 35.28 -31.05 -9.25
CA PRO A 2 34.45 -32.18 -9.65
C PRO A 2 33.13 -31.70 -10.28
N ARG A 3 32.71 -32.41 -11.32
CA ARG A 3 31.62 -32.05 -12.24
C ARG A 3 30.24 -32.08 -11.58
N ALA A 4 29.44 -31.04 -11.87
CA ALA A 4 28.04 -30.90 -11.51
C ALA A 4 27.15 -31.91 -12.27
N ARG A 5 26.15 -32.47 -11.59
CA ARG A 5 25.03 -33.21 -12.20
C ARG A 5 23.85 -32.24 -12.41
N PRO A 6 23.18 -32.24 -13.58
CA PRO A 6 22.01 -31.40 -13.80
C PRO A 6 20.76 -32.02 -13.16
N HIS A 7 20.06 -31.24 -12.34
CA HIS A 7 18.73 -31.59 -11.85
C HIS A 7 17.65 -31.20 -12.86
N SER A 8 16.80 -32.18 -13.16
CA SER A 8 15.73 -32.16 -14.14
C SER A 8 14.61 -31.18 -13.79
N VAL A 9 14.23 -30.37 -14.77
CA VAL A 9 13.14 -29.39 -14.70
C VAL A 9 11.79 -30.12 -14.79
N HIS A 10 10.91 -29.94 -13.80
CA HIS A 10 9.52 -30.40 -13.84
C HIS A 10 8.69 -29.52 -14.78
N PRO A 11 7.88 -30.07 -15.70
CA PRO A 11 7.04 -29.27 -16.57
C PRO A 11 5.77 -28.77 -15.86
N ALA A 12 5.40 -27.54 -16.17
CA ALA A 12 4.26 -26.81 -15.64
C ALA A 12 2.91 -27.46 -16.00
N HIS A 13 2.02 -27.59 -15.00
CA HIS A 13 0.63 -27.95 -15.21
C HIS A 13 -0.13 -26.82 -15.91
N ARG A 14 -0.48 -27.04 -17.18
CA ARG A 14 -1.31 -26.15 -18.00
C ARG A 14 -2.79 -26.32 -17.62
N ALA A 15 -3.36 -25.34 -16.94
CA ALA A 15 -4.79 -25.29 -16.65
C ALA A 15 -5.61 -25.16 -17.94
N ARG A 16 -6.45 -26.15 -18.25
CA ARG A 16 -7.42 -26.10 -19.35
C ARG A 16 -8.62 -25.25 -18.92
N ARG A 17 -8.91 -24.16 -19.64
CA ARG A 17 -10.21 -23.47 -19.58
C ARG A 17 -11.24 -24.29 -20.38
N VAL A 18 -12.26 -24.80 -19.69
CA VAL A 18 -13.48 -25.31 -20.32
C VAL A 18 -14.43 -24.13 -20.50
N ALA A 19 -14.73 -23.75 -21.73
CA ALA A 19 -15.77 -22.77 -22.05
C ALA A 19 -17.14 -23.48 -22.08
N ARG A 20 -18.15 -22.93 -21.40
CA ARG A 20 -19.56 -23.32 -21.56
C ARG A 20 -20.25 -22.34 -22.52
N PRO A 21 -21.13 -22.81 -23.44
CA PRO A 21 -21.81 -21.93 -24.37
C PRO A 21 -23.10 -21.32 -23.76
N GLY A 22 -23.26 -20.02 -24.00
CA GLY A 22 -24.51 -19.33 -24.36
C GLY A 22 -25.70 -19.30 -23.38
N ARG A 23 -25.97 -18.12 -22.83
CA ARG A 23 -27.33 -17.55 -22.86
C ARG A 23 -27.26 -16.02 -22.95
N ALA A 24 -27.76 -15.48 -24.05
CA ALA A 24 -27.87 -14.04 -24.27
C ALA A 24 -28.92 -13.45 -23.32
N GLY A 25 -28.47 -12.73 -22.30
CA GLY A 25 -29.29 -11.85 -21.48
C GLY A 25 -28.74 -10.44 -21.61
N ARG A 26 -29.61 -9.48 -21.98
CA ARG A 26 -29.27 -8.05 -22.03
C ARG A 26 -28.70 -7.62 -20.68
N GLY A 27 -27.39 -7.38 -20.63
CA GLY A 27 -26.74 -6.84 -19.44
C GLY A 27 -27.22 -5.40 -19.18
N PRO A 28 -27.28 -4.96 -17.91
CA PRO A 28 -27.56 -3.56 -17.60
C PRO A 28 -26.48 -2.70 -18.24
N ARG A 29 -26.89 -1.57 -18.84
CA ARG A 29 -25.98 -0.58 -19.41
C ARG A 29 -24.86 -0.31 -18.40
N ARG A 30 -23.62 -0.64 -18.77
CA ARG A 30 -22.44 -0.25 -18.00
C ARG A 30 -22.32 1.26 -18.13
N GLU A 31 -22.98 1.97 -17.22
CA GLU A 31 -22.65 3.36 -16.97
C GLU A 31 -21.21 3.35 -16.45
N ARG A 32 -20.25 3.64 -17.34
CA ARG A 32 -18.87 3.93 -16.95
C ARG A 32 -18.96 5.17 -16.08
N LEU A 33 -19.05 4.97 -14.77
CA LEU A 33 -18.78 6.01 -13.79
C LEU A 33 -17.29 6.34 -13.91
N GLY A 34 -16.97 7.23 -14.86
CA GLY A 34 -15.69 7.91 -14.86
C GLY A 34 -15.49 8.64 -13.53
N PRO A 35 -14.25 8.87 -13.09
CA PRO A 35 -14.00 9.62 -11.88
C PRO A 35 -14.67 10.99 -11.99
N ARG A 36 -15.68 11.25 -11.16
CA ARG A 36 -16.29 12.58 -11.04
C ARG A 36 -15.22 13.51 -10.50
N ARG A 37 -14.70 14.39 -11.36
CA ARG A 37 -13.83 15.50 -10.94
C ARG A 37 -14.64 16.34 -9.93
N GLY A 38 -14.16 16.43 -8.69
CA GLY A 38 -14.76 17.24 -7.62
C GLY A 38 -15.48 16.50 -6.48
N GLY A 39 -15.52 15.16 -6.47
CA GLY A 39 -16.07 14.41 -5.33
C GLY A 39 -15.01 14.03 -4.30
N ALA A 40 -15.29 14.21 -3.01
CA ALA A 40 -14.44 13.70 -1.92
C ALA A 40 -14.12 12.20 -2.15
N PRO A 41 -12.90 11.73 -1.84
CA PRO A 41 -12.50 10.34 -2.03
C PRO A 41 -13.55 9.40 -1.42
N ARG A 42 -13.98 8.37 -2.17
CA ARG A 42 -14.96 7.39 -1.70
C ARG A 42 -14.32 6.43 -0.68
N ARG A 43 -13.99 6.94 0.50
CA ARG A 43 -13.38 6.18 1.59
C ARG A 43 -14.25 4.97 1.94
N GLY A 44 -13.59 3.80 2.00
CA GLY A 44 -14.23 2.52 2.36
C GLY A 44 -15.09 1.90 1.26
N VAL A 45 -14.97 2.35 0.00
CA VAL A 45 -15.64 1.74 -1.17
C VAL A 45 -14.60 1.04 -2.04
N TYR A 46 -14.87 -0.21 -2.39
CA TYR A 46 -14.11 -1.00 -3.35
C TYR A 46 -15.09 -1.66 -4.33
N ASP A 47 -14.79 -1.62 -5.63
CA ASP A 47 -15.65 -2.16 -6.69
C ASP A 47 -17.15 -1.77 -6.56
N ASN A 48 -17.40 -0.47 -6.38
CA ASN A 48 -18.73 0.12 -6.16
C ASN A 48 -19.52 -0.43 -4.95
N ARG A 49 -18.88 -1.19 -4.05
CA ARG A 49 -19.48 -1.69 -2.80
C ARG A 49 -18.81 -1.03 -1.60
N ARG A 50 -19.62 -0.56 -0.63
CA ARG A 50 -19.10 -0.08 0.66
C ARG A 50 -18.71 -1.28 1.51
N ILE A 51 -17.41 -1.45 1.74
CA ILE A 51 -16.85 -2.50 2.61
C ILE A 51 -16.53 -1.99 4.01
N VAL A 52 -16.27 -0.68 4.15
CA VAL A 52 -16.00 -0.02 5.43
C VAL A 52 -16.76 1.31 5.49
N SER A 53 -17.33 1.64 6.65
CA SER A 53 -18.00 2.93 6.84
C SER A 53 -17.00 4.08 6.73
N ARG A 54 -17.44 5.23 6.22
CA ARG A 54 -16.58 6.42 6.16
C ARG A 54 -16.06 6.82 7.55
N ALA A 55 -16.95 6.79 8.54
CA ALA A 55 -16.61 7.11 9.94
C ALA A 55 -15.57 6.14 10.51
N THR A 56 -15.62 4.85 10.16
CA THR A 56 -14.61 3.87 10.56
C THR A 56 -13.26 4.18 9.94
N VAL A 57 -13.20 4.48 8.63
CA VAL A 57 -11.95 4.89 7.99
C VAL A 57 -11.38 6.14 8.67
N GLU A 58 -12.20 7.17 8.86
CA GLU A 58 -11.76 8.43 9.49
C GLU A 58 -11.28 8.22 10.94
N ARG A 59 -11.94 7.34 11.70
CA ARG A 59 -11.52 6.98 13.06
C ARG A 59 -10.19 6.23 13.07
N PHE A 60 -9.98 5.29 12.16
CA PHE A 60 -8.78 4.46 12.13
C PHE A 60 -7.56 5.19 11.59
N THR A 61 -7.73 6.23 10.76
CA THR A 61 -6.62 6.96 10.12
C THR A 61 -6.32 8.31 10.78
N ARG A 62 -6.71 8.51 12.04
CA ARG A 62 -6.37 9.69 12.84
C ARG A 62 -5.74 9.28 14.18
N PRO A 63 -4.89 10.12 14.80
CA PRO A 63 -4.35 9.82 16.13
C PRO A 63 -5.46 9.40 17.10
N ALA A 64 -5.19 8.36 17.88
CA ALA A 64 -6.16 7.74 18.78
C ALA A 64 -6.44 8.59 20.03
N GLY A 65 -5.67 9.67 20.24
CA GLY A 65 -5.80 10.56 21.40
C GLY A 65 -5.19 9.98 22.68
N VAL A 66 -4.23 9.05 22.56
CA VAL A 66 -3.48 8.52 23.70
C VAL A 66 -2.38 9.54 24.06
N PRO A 67 -2.23 9.93 25.34
CA PRO A 67 -1.15 10.82 25.77
C PRO A 67 0.22 10.33 25.29
N ASP A 68 1.06 11.27 24.85
CA ASP A 68 2.43 11.02 24.36
C ASP A 68 2.55 10.03 23.19
N SER A 69 1.47 9.80 22.44
CA SER A 69 1.45 8.89 21.30
C SER A 69 0.78 9.51 20.08
N ALA A 70 1.52 9.57 18.98
CA ALA A 70 0.99 9.99 17.69
C ALA A 70 0.16 8.88 17.00
N ARG A 71 0.16 7.65 17.53
CA ARG A 71 -0.40 6.46 16.88
C ARG A 71 -1.90 6.59 16.61
N ALA A 72 -2.32 6.08 15.47
CA ALA A 72 -3.71 5.83 15.14
C ALA A 72 -4.06 4.36 15.41
N TYR A 73 -5.33 3.96 15.21
CA TYR A 73 -5.73 2.57 15.43
C TYR A 73 -5.11 1.63 14.39
N GLY A 74 -4.03 0.95 14.77
CA GLY A 74 -3.29 0.02 13.92
C GLY A 74 -2.28 0.69 13.00
N TRP A 75 -2.11 2.01 13.06
CA TRP A 75 -1.22 2.76 12.17
C TRP A 75 -0.26 3.67 12.93
N ASP A 76 0.89 3.90 12.32
CA ASP A 76 1.78 5.00 12.65
C ASP A 76 1.32 6.27 11.93
N THR A 77 1.75 7.43 12.45
CA THR A 77 1.48 8.74 11.87
C THR A 77 2.79 9.55 11.79
N PRO A 78 2.87 10.58 10.93
CA PRO A 78 4.07 11.38 10.79
C PRO A 78 4.45 12.06 12.10
N HIS A 79 5.69 11.83 12.50
CA HIS A 79 6.37 12.51 13.60
C HIS A 79 7.88 12.46 13.33
N PRO A 80 8.71 13.27 14.02
CA PRO A 80 10.12 13.43 13.67
C PRO A 80 10.94 12.13 13.62
N ALA A 81 10.57 11.10 14.39
CA ALA A 81 11.26 9.81 14.41
C ALA A 81 10.61 8.73 13.50
N SER A 82 9.49 9.04 12.85
CA SER A 82 8.74 8.09 12.02
C SER A 82 9.48 7.72 10.73
N SER A 83 8.99 6.67 10.08
CA SER A 83 9.43 6.29 8.73
C SER A 83 8.76 7.08 7.60
N ALA A 84 7.91 8.08 7.93
CA ALA A 84 7.15 8.88 6.96
C ALA A 84 8.04 9.81 6.12
N GLY A 85 9.29 10.03 6.54
CA GLY A 85 10.06 11.16 6.05
C GLY A 85 9.50 12.47 6.58
N ASP A 86 9.88 13.57 5.94
CA ASP A 86 9.55 14.93 6.34
C ASP A 86 8.56 15.61 5.38
N MET A 87 8.25 14.99 4.23
CA MET A 87 7.42 15.60 3.18
C MET A 87 5.97 15.09 3.12
N LEU A 88 5.64 13.96 3.75
CA LEU A 88 4.27 13.45 3.85
C LEU A 88 3.40 14.41 4.69
N SER A 89 2.12 14.55 4.33
CA SER A 89 1.21 15.45 5.04
C SER A 89 0.94 14.98 6.47
N PRO A 90 0.54 15.88 7.39
CA PRO A 90 0.16 15.51 8.76
C PRO A 90 -0.99 14.48 8.85
N ARG A 91 -1.78 14.31 7.78
CA ARG A 91 -2.87 13.32 7.71
C ARG A 91 -2.45 11.98 7.10
N ALA A 92 -1.18 11.82 6.75
CA ALA A 92 -0.67 10.54 6.31
C ALA A 92 -0.72 9.51 7.45
N PHE A 93 -0.79 8.24 7.07
CA PHE A 93 -0.76 7.12 8.01
C PHE A 93 -0.07 5.94 7.35
N GLY A 94 0.60 5.11 8.15
CA GLY A 94 1.46 4.07 7.62
C GLY A 94 1.84 2.99 8.60
N HIS A 95 2.61 2.03 8.13
CA HIS A 95 3.13 0.95 8.96
C HIS A 95 4.45 0.43 8.38
N THR A 96 5.33 -0.07 9.24
CA THR A 96 6.54 -0.76 8.82
C THR A 96 6.47 -2.25 9.14
N GLY A 97 7.09 -3.07 8.30
CA GLY A 97 7.24 -4.50 8.53
C GLY A 97 8.61 -4.83 9.10
N PHE A 98 8.66 -5.88 9.94
CA PHE A 98 9.91 -6.38 10.51
C PHE A 98 10.97 -6.66 9.44
N THR A 99 10.57 -7.25 8.31
CA THR A 99 11.45 -7.63 7.20
C THR A 99 11.95 -6.46 6.36
N GLY A 100 11.53 -5.22 6.62
CA GLY A 100 12.00 -4.05 5.85
C GLY A 100 10.90 -3.29 5.13
N THR A 101 9.72 -3.90 4.98
CA THR A 101 8.53 -3.26 4.38
C THR A 101 8.22 -1.90 5.01
N SER A 102 7.77 -0.95 4.21
CA SER A 102 7.17 0.31 4.65
C SER A 102 6.02 0.67 3.72
N MET A 103 4.88 1.05 4.29
CA MET A 103 3.74 1.56 3.56
C MET A 103 3.24 2.85 4.20
N TRP A 104 2.96 3.84 3.37
CA TRP A 104 2.38 5.11 3.77
C TRP A 104 1.30 5.51 2.78
N ILE A 105 0.20 6.07 3.29
CA ILE A 105 -0.92 6.59 2.50
C ILE A 105 -1.10 8.05 2.91
N ASP A 106 -1.05 8.95 1.94
CA ASP A 106 -1.28 10.38 2.12
C ASP A 106 -2.55 10.80 1.38
N PRO A 107 -3.68 10.93 2.10
CA PRO A 107 -4.94 11.30 1.48
C PRO A 107 -5.01 12.76 1.05
N GLU A 108 -4.18 13.65 1.59
CA GLU A 108 -4.15 15.07 1.16
C GLU A 108 -3.46 15.19 -0.19
N ARG A 109 -2.41 14.40 -0.40
CA ARG A 109 -1.66 14.34 -1.66
C ARG A 109 -2.22 13.33 -2.67
N ASN A 110 -3.27 12.58 -2.31
CA ASN A 110 -3.81 11.47 -3.10
C ASN A 110 -2.71 10.48 -3.55
N LEU A 111 -1.84 10.10 -2.62
CA LEU A 111 -0.64 9.31 -2.85
C LEU A 111 -0.58 8.10 -1.90
N PHE A 112 0.03 7.01 -2.37
CA PHE A 112 0.53 5.96 -1.49
C PHE A 112 1.96 5.61 -1.89
N VAL A 113 2.79 5.29 -0.89
CA VAL A 113 4.18 4.85 -1.05
C VAL A 113 4.31 3.47 -0.44
N ILE A 114 4.80 2.49 -1.20
CA ILE A 114 5.04 1.13 -0.73
C ILE A 114 6.47 0.74 -1.10
N LEU A 115 7.28 0.49 -0.09
CA LEU A 115 8.64 -0.04 -0.22
C LEU A 115 8.65 -1.49 0.29
N LEU A 116 8.97 -2.44 -0.59
CA LEU A 116 9.11 -3.85 -0.27
C LEU A 116 10.59 -4.24 -0.30
N THR A 117 11.15 -4.58 0.85
CA THR A 117 12.56 -4.97 1.00
C THR A 117 12.69 -6.17 1.95
N ASN A 118 13.89 -6.74 2.00
CA ASN A 118 14.25 -7.80 2.95
C ASN A 118 15.52 -7.41 3.73
N ARG A 119 15.37 -6.55 4.74
CA ARG A 119 16.48 -6.07 5.59
C ARG A 119 17.05 -7.13 6.54
N VAL A 120 16.44 -8.32 6.62
CA VAL A 120 16.92 -9.42 7.47
C VAL A 120 17.78 -10.42 6.71
N HIS A 121 18.02 -10.19 5.42
CA HIS A 121 18.89 -11.00 4.59
C HIS A 121 20.19 -10.25 4.25
N PRO A 122 21.38 -10.88 4.39
CA PRO A 122 21.61 -12.22 4.93
C PRO A 122 21.52 -12.28 6.47
N THR A 123 21.66 -11.16 7.16
CA THR A 123 21.49 -11.04 8.62
C THR A 123 20.57 -9.87 8.96
N ARG A 124 20.14 -9.78 10.22
CA ARG A 124 19.23 -8.73 10.73
C ARG A 124 19.95 -7.51 11.30
N ASP A 125 21.28 -7.48 11.23
CA ASP A 125 22.12 -6.51 11.96
C ASP A 125 22.20 -5.16 11.24
N ASN A 126 21.81 -5.12 9.96
CA ASN A 126 21.78 -3.89 9.18
C ASN A 126 20.50 -3.07 9.44
N ASP A 127 20.68 -1.91 10.07
CA ASP A 127 19.60 -0.96 10.38
C ASP A 127 19.46 0.19 9.37
N ALA A 128 20.24 0.20 8.27
CA ALA A 128 20.18 1.26 7.24
C ALA A 128 18.77 1.45 6.65
N ILE A 129 17.93 0.41 6.72
CA ILE A 129 16.54 0.47 6.27
C ILE A 129 15.73 1.59 6.95
N ARG A 130 16.09 2.01 8.17
CA ARG A 130 15.43 3.12 8.87
C ARG A 130 15.51 4.42 8.06
N GLN A 131 16.70 4.75 7.54
CA GLN A 131 16.92 5.96 6.73
C GLN A 131 16.38 5.78 5.30
N VAL A 132 16.58 4.60 4.70
CA VAL A 132 16.08 4.31 3.34
C VAL A 132 14.56 4.54 3.25
N ARG A 133 13.78 4.13 4.26
CA ARG A 133 12.33 4.33 4.27
C ARG A 133 11.94 5.80 4.21
N ARG A 134 12.61 6.65 5.01
CA ARG A 134 12.38 8.09 5.05
C ARG A 134 12.72 8.73 3.71
N HIS A 135 13.92 8.48 3.20
CA HIS A 135 14.38 9.04 1.93
C HIS A 135 13.52 8.60 0.75
N VAL A 136 13.03 7.36 0.74
CA VAL A 136 12.10 6.89 -0.32
C VAL A 136 10.76 7.63 -0.23
N ALA A 137 10.20 7.82 0.97
CA ALA A 137 8.97 8.58 1.12
C ALA A 137 9.13 10.02 0.62
N ASP A 138 10.20 10.70 1.03
CA ASP A 138 10.48 12.09 0.62
C ASP A 138 10.77 12.20 -0.88
N ALA A 139 11.57 11.29 -1.44
CA ALA A 139 11.86 11.28 -2.87
C ALA A 139 10.59 11.12 -3.72
N VAL A 140 9.65 10.28 -3.29
CA VAL A 140 8.36 10.10 -4.00
C VAL A 140 7.52 11.37 -3.91
N VAL A 141 7.41 12.00 -2.73
CA VAL A 141 6.64 13.25 -2.60
C VAL A 141 7.28 14.36 -3.44
N SER A 142 8.61 14.54 -3.34
CA SER A 142 9.36 15.53 -4.12
C SER A 142 9.21 15.32 -5.63
N GLY A 143 9.24 14.08 -6.10
CA GLY A 143 9.15 13.75 -7.52
C GLY A 143 7.73 13.83 -8.12
N LEU A 144 6.69 13.63 -7.31
CA LEU A 144 5.30 13.54 -7.79
C LEU A 144 4.42 14.73 -7.42
N VAL A 145 4.78 15.48 -6.37
CA VAL A 145 3.99 16.59 -5.84
C VAL A 145 4.80 17.87 -5.98
N GLN A 146 4.93 18.33 -7.22
CA GLN A 146 5.47 19.65 -7.53
C GLN A 146 4.48 20.75 -7.06
N PRO A 147 4.97 21.94 -6.69
CA PRO A 147 4.14 23.07 -6.27
C PRO A 147 3.17 23.53 -7.36
#